data_AF-A0A1V4DM47-F1
#
_entry.id   AF-A0A1V4DM47-F1
#
_cell.length_a   1.000
_cell.length_b   1.000
_cell.length_c   1.000
_cell.angle_alpha   90.00
_cell.angle_beta   90.00
_cell.angle_gamma   90.00
#
_symmetry.space_group_name_H-M   'P 1'
#
loop_
_entity.id
_entity.type
_entity.pdbx_description
1 polymer ?
#
loop_
_entity_poly.entity_id
_entity_poly.type
_entity_poly.pdbx_seq_one_letter_code
_entity_poly.pdbx_strand_id
1 'polypeptide(L)'
;MAASHAAGLTLCAVAPRPPWGCAVVPVTEHVEWTEAAHEALAGRVAAATGEAPGTAGARVLAAAECLRSAGLAPDTPLTVLPAQRDAWTVLAAGDGPRIATLVTSLRDAAGPVVVAVLTEGRS
;
A
#
# COMPACT_ATOMS: atom_id res chain seq x y z
N MET A 1 5.90 -16.04 -5.12
CA MET A 1 4.95 -15.21 -5.87
C MET A 1 3.83 -14.80 -4.93
N ALA A 2 3.30 -13.59 -5.06
CA ALA A 2 2.04 -13.15 -4.47
C ALA A 2 1.09 -12.68 -5.59
N ALA A 3 -0.22 -12.77 -5.36
CA ALA A 3 -1.24 -12.29 -6.29
C ALA A 3 -2.35 -11.56 -5.55
N SER A 4 -2.94 -10.56 -6.19
CA SER A 4 -4.09 -9.79 -5.70
C SER A 4 -5.03 -9.44 -6.84
N HIS A 5 -6.33 -9.35 -6.54
CA HIS A 5 -7.38 -9.16 -7.52
C HIS A 5 -8.33 -8.06 -7.06
N ALA A 6 -8.48 -7.00 -7.87
CA ALA A 6 -9.48 -5.96 -7.67
C ALA A 6 -9.69 -5.16 -8.96
N ALA A 7 -10.83 -4.48 -9.08
CA ALA A 7 -11.16 -3.61 -10.21
C ALA A 7 -10.96 -4.27 -11.60
N GLY A 8 -11.27 -5.57 -11.70
CA GLY A 8 -11.12 -6.34 -12.95
C GLY A 8 -9.67 -6.67 -13.33
N LEU A 9 -8.70 -6.40 -12.47
CA LEU A 9 -7.28 -6.64 -12.69
C LEU A 9 -6.73 -7.72 -11.75
N THR A 10 -5.72 -8.45 -12.23
CA THR A 10 -4.88 -9.33 -11.42
C THR A 10 -3.47 -8.77 -11.39
N LEU A 11 -2.98 -8.47 -10.18
CA LEU A 11 -1.60 -8.09 -9.92
C LEU A 11 -0.84 -9.31 -9.42
N CYS A 12 0.30 -9.62 -10.03
CA CYS A 12 1.22 -10.66 -9.54
C CYS A 12 2.59 -10.04 -9.26
N ALA A 13 3.09 -10.25 -8.03
CA ALA A 13 4.44 -9.87 -7.65
C ALA A 13 5.33 -11.11 -7.49
N VAL A 14 6.53 -11.04 -8.04
CA VAL A 14 7.52 -12.11 -8.01
C VAL A 14 8.88 -11.52 -7.64
N ALA A 15 9.57 -12.19 -6.72
CA ALA A 15 10.93 -11.89 -6.35
C ALA A 15 11.69 -13.22 -6.13
N PRO A 16 13.03 -13.22 -6.19
CA PRO A 16 13.83 -14.44 -6.04
C PRO A 16 13.61 -15.16 -4.70
N ARG A 17 13.28 -14.45 -3.63
CA ARG A 17 13.12 -15.00 -2.27
C ARG A 17 11.88 -14.44 -1.58
N PRO A 18 11.22 -15.23 -0.69
CA PRO A 18 10.16 -14.72 0.17
C PRO A 18 10.72 -13.79 1.26
N PRO A 19 9.86 -13.00 1.94
CA PRO A 19 8.41 -12.92 1.73
C PRO A 19 8.03 -12.21 0.42
N TRP A 20 6.91 -12.62 -0.17
CA TRP A 20 6.32 -11.97 -1.35
C TRP A 20 5.00 -11.37 -0.96
N GLY A 21 4.78 -10.09 -1.25
CA GLY A 21 3.49 -9.46 -0.98
C GLY A 21 3.10 -8.51 -2.09
N CYS A 22 1.79 -8.46 -2.36
CA CYS A 22 1.21 -7.42 -3.18
C CYS A 22 -0.27 -7.23 -2.88
N ALA A 23 -0.77 -6.04 -3.17
CA ALA A 23 -2.21 -5.76 -3.12
C ALA A 23 -2.61 -4.81 -4.23
N VAL A 24 -3.86 -4.90 -4.67
CA VAL A 24 -4.55 -3.86 -5.42
C VAL A 24 -5.83 -3.49 -4.68
N VAL A 25 -6.03 -2.21 -4.38
CA VAL A 25 -7.16 -1.70 -3.58
C VAL A 25 -7.79 -0.52 -4.31
N PRO A 26 -9.10 -0.53 -4.61
CA PRO A 26 -9.80 0.63 -5.15
C PRO A 26 -9.76 1.81 -4.17
N VAL A 27 -9.61 3.03 -4.69
CA VAL A 27 -9.75 4.24 -3.87
C VAL A 27 -11.23 4.51 -3.63
N THR A 28 -11.61 4.67 -2.36
CA THR A 28 -12.93 5.11 -1.93
C THR A 28 -12.84 6.47 -1.26
N GLU A 29 -13.93 7.23 -1.23
CA GLU A 29 -13.96 8.54 -0.55
C GLU A 29 -13.78 8.41 0.96
N HIS A 30 -14.33 7.33 1.53
CA HIS A 30 -14.26 7.01 2.95
C HIS A 30 -13.69 5.62 3.18
N VAL A 31 -12.88 5.48 4.21
CA VAL A 31 -12.32 4.22 4.68
C VAL A 31 -12.78 4.02 6.11
N GLU A 32 -13.48 2.93 6.36
CA GLU A 32 -13.84 2.49 7.71
C GLU A 32 -12.64 1.80 8.35
N TRP A 33 -12.19 2.32 9.49
CA TRP A 33 -11.00 1.81 10.18
C TRP A 33 -11.39 0.84 11.29
N THR A 34 -10.76 -0.34 11.27
CA THR A 34 -10.81 -1.27 12.42
C THR A 34 -9.72 -0.96 13.44
N GLU A 35 -8.58 -0.42 12.98
CA GLU A 35 -7.41 -0.14 13.79
C GLU A 35 -7.10 1.36 13.80
N ALA A 36 -7.07 1.98 14.99
CA ALA A 36 -6.74 3.40 15.15
C ALA A 36 -5.33 3.75 14.63
N ALA A 37 -4.41 2.78 14.66
CA ALA A 37 -3.06 2.94 14.12
C ALA A 37 -3.06 3.13 12.60
N HIS A 38 -3.96 2.47 11.87
CA HIS A 38 -4.09 2.63 10.42
C HIS A 38 -4.68 3.99 10.06
N GLU A 39 -5.69 4.45 10.81
CA GLU A 39 -6.25 5.80 10.65
C GLU A 39 -5.17 6.88 10.86
N ALA A 40 -4.41 6.79 11.96
CA ALA A 40 -3.34 7.74 12.25
C ALA A 40 -2.24 7.73 11.16
N LEU A 41 -1.91 6.55 10.62
CA LEU A 41 -0.96 6.43 9.51
C LEU A 41 -1.50 7.07 8.23
N ALA A 42 -2.79 6.90 7.92
CA ALA A 42 -3.40 7.52 6.75
C ALA A 42 -3.34 9.05 6.83
N GLY A 43 -3.58 9.63 8.01
CA GLY A 43 -3.37 11.05 8.26
C GLY A 43 -1.93 11.52 8.00
N ARG A 44 -0.93 10.73 8.42
CA ARG A 44 0.49 11.01 8.13
C ARG A 44 0.83 10.90 6.65
N VAL A 45 0.27 9.92 5.94
CA VAL A 45 0.45 9.77 4.49
C VAL A 45 -0.15 10.97 3.77
N ALA A 46 -1.37 11.38 4.10
CA ALA A 46 -2.02 12.55 3.52
C ALA A 46 -1.19 13.82 3.74
N ALA A 47 -0.70 14.04 4.97
CA ALA A 47 0.14 15.19 5.29
C ALA A 47 1.49 15.18 4.52
N ALA A 48 2.10 14.00 4.34
CA ALA A 48 3.39 13.88 3.66
C ALA A 48 3.30 13.99 2.13
N THR A 49 2.16 13.61 1.55
CA THR A 49 1.98 13.51 0.09
C THR A 49 1.08 14.60 -0.51
N GLY A 50 0.27 15.26 0.32
CA GLY A 50 -0.78 16.18 -0.12
C GLY A 50 -2.00 15.47 -0.73
N GLU A 51 -2.10 14.15 -0.58
CA GLU A 51 -3.21 13.37 -1.12
C GLU A 51 -4.51 13.56 -0.34
N ALA A 52 -5.64 13.36 -1.03
CA ALA A 52 -6.95 13.32 -0.40
C ALA A 52 -7.05 12.16 0.63
N PRO A 53 -7.85 12.30 1.71
CA PRO A 53 -7.96 11.29 2.76
C PRO A 53 -8.28 9.88 2.25
N GLY A 54 -9.19 9.74 1.28
CA GLY A 54 -9.54 8.46 0.67
C GLY A 54 -8.36 7.79 -0.04
N THR A 55 -7.54 8.56 -0.77
CA THR A 55 -6.34 8.06 -1.45
C THR A 55 -5.28 7.61 -0.45
N ALA A 56 -5.01 8.44 0.57
CA ALA A 56 -4.07 8.09 1.63
C ALA A 56 -4.53 6.86 2.42
N GLY A 57 -5.84 6.76 2.69
CA GLY A 57 -6.45 5.60 3.33
C GLY A 57 -6.29 4.33 2.49
N ALA A 58 -6.55 4.41 1.18
CA ALA A 58 -6.36 3.29 0.26
C ALA A 58 -4.89 2.84 0.20
N ARG A 59 -3.91 3.75 0.34
CA ARG A 59 -2.49 3.37 0.44
C ARG A 59 -2.19 2.55 1.69
N VAL A 60 -2.75 2.94 2.82
CA VAL A 60 -2.57 2.21 4.08
C VAL A 60 -3.24 0.84 4.02
N LEU A 61 -4.48 0.76 3.52
CA LEU A 61 -5.16 -0.52 3.30
C LEU A 61 -4.37 -1.44 2.36
N ALA A 62 -3.90 -0.92 1.23
CA ALA A 62 -3.11 -1.70 0.28
C ALA A 62 -1.82 -2.22 0.91
N ALA A 63 -1.17 -1.45 1.79
CA ALA A 63 0.00 -1.90 2.51
C ALA A 63 -0.31 -2.98 3.56
N ALA A 64 -1.41 -2.84 4.30
CA ALA A 64 -1.86 -3.87 5.25
C ALA A 64 -2.22 -5.19 4.53
N GLU A 65 -2.94 -5.11 3.40
CA GLU A 65 -3.23 -6.27 2.52
C GLU A 65 -1.96 -6.89 1.97
N CYS A 66 -0.99 -6.05 1.57
CA CYS A 66 0.30 -6.51 1.08
C CYS A 66 1.07 -7.29 2.17
N LEU A 67 1.11 -6.78 3.40
CA LEU A 67 1.70 -7.49 4.55
C LEU A 67 0.98 -8.82 4.82
N ARG A 68 -0.35 -8.84 4.78
CA ARG A 68 -1.14 -10.06 4.96
C ARG A 68 -0.82 -11.10 3.91
N SER A 69 -0.77 -10.71 2.63
CA SER A 69 -0.42 -11.61 1.52
C SER A 69 1.00 -12.18 1.64
N ALA A 70 1.89 -11.44 2.32
CA ALA A 70 3.26 -11.84 2.62
C ALA A 70 3.38 -12.75 3.86
N GLY A 71 2.27 -13.08 4.54
CA GLY A 71 2.27 -13.83 5.79
C GLY A 71 2.78 -13.04 6.99
N LEU A 72 2.79 -11.71 6.90
CA LEU A 72 3.18 -10.79 7.98
C LEU A 72 1.94 -10.21 8.66
N ALA A 73 2.14 -9.65 9.87
CA ALA A 73 1.07 -9.04 10.64
C ALA A 73 0.56 -7.75 9.95
N PRO A 74 -0.73 -7.63 9.57
CA PRO A 74 -1.25 -6.46 8.83
C PRO A 74 -1.24 -5.16 9.63
N ASP A 75 -1.18 -5.26 10.95
CA ASP A 75 -1.07 -4.19 11.94
C ASP A 75 0.40 -3.85 12.29
N THR A 76 1.37 -4.43 11.57
CA THR A 76 2.79 -4.07 11.72
C THR A 76 2.93 -2.55 11.63
N PRO A 77 3.55 -1.88 12.62
CA PRO A 77 3.70 -0.43 12.59
C PRO A 77 4.49 0.02 11.35
N LEU A 78 3.86 0.86 10.52
CA LEU A 78 4.48 1.42 9.34
C LEU A 78 4.74 2.92 9.52
N THR A 79 5.80 3.40 8.85
CA THR A 79 6.10 4.82 8.72
C THR A 79 6.19 5.19 7.25
N VAL A 80 5.65 6.36 6.88
CA VAL A 80 5.86 6.92 5.55
C VAL A 80 7.29 7.43 5.43
N LEU A 81 8.01 6.97 4.42
CA LEU A 81 9.35 7.47 4.11
C LEU A 81 9.25 8.77 3.30
N PRO A 82 10.24 9.68 3.40
CA PRO A 82 10.28 10.88 2.58
C PRO A 82 10.16 10.54 1.10
N ALA A 83 9.29 11.25 0.37
CA ALA A 83 9.06 11.01 -1.05
C ALA A 83 10.37 11.21 -1.85
N GLN A 84 10.95 10.11 -2.33
CA GLN A 84 12.15 10.12 -3.18
C GLN A 84 11.75 10.03 -4.65
N ARG A 85 10.97 11.02 -5.10
CA ARG A 85 10.50 11.22 -6.49
C ARG A 85 9.55 10.13 -7.08
N ASP A 86 8.72 10.58 -8.01
CA ASP A 86 7.63 9.89 -8.72
C ASP A 86 6.39 9.51 -7.89
N ALA A 87 5.36 8.97 -8.57
CA ALA A 87 4.03 8.64 -8.04
C ALA A 87 4.01 7.54 -6.94
N TRP A 88 5.19 7.07 -6.51
CA TRP A 88 5.37 6.03 -5.52
C TRP A 88 5.55 6.61 -4.12
N THR A 89 4.75 6.10 -3.18
CA THR A 89 4.91 6.35 -1.74
C THR A 89 5.38 5.07 -1.09
N VAL A 90 6.50 5.12 -0.36
CA VAL A 90 7.07 3.96 0.32
C VAL A 90 6.75 4.00 1.81
N LEU A 91 6.21 2.90 2.33
CA LEU A 91 5.98 2.67 3.74
C LEU A 91 7.01 1.66 4.27
N ALA A 92 7.57 1.91 5.45
CA ALA A 92 8.60 1.06 6.06
C ALA A 92 8.17 0.52 7.42
N ALA A 93 8.39 -0.78 7.64
CA ALA A 93 8.22 -1.47 8.91
C ALA A 93 9.53 -1.45 9.73
N GLY A 94 9.94 -0.26 10.21
CA GLY A 94 11.24 -0.11 10.88
C GLY A 94 12.41 -0.57 9.99
N ASP A 95 13.30 -1.40 10.53
CA ASP A 95 14.41 -2.04 9.79
C ASP A 95 13.96 -3.26 8.95
N GLY A 96 12.66 -3.55 8.95
CA GLY A 96 12.04 -4.66 8.24
C GLY A 96 11.69 -4.34 6.78
N PRO A 97 10.62 -4.97 6.25
CA PRO A 97 10.26 -4.81 4.86
C PRO A 97 9.75 -3.41 4.52
N ARG A 98 9.85 -3.07 3.24
CA ARG A 98 9.28 -1.84 2.67
C ARG A 98 8.12 -2.21 1.74
N ILE A 99 7.13 -1.33 1.66
CA ILE A 99 6.00 -1.46 0.74
C ILE A 99 5.98 -0.23 -0.14
N ALA A 100 6.22 -0.42 -1.44
CA ALA A 100 6.03 0.62 -2.43
C ALA A 100 4.56 0.66 -2.84
N THR A 101 3.92 1.82 -2.77
CA THR A 101 2.53 2.02 -3.17
C THR A 101 2.43 3.01 -4.33
N LEU A 102 1.56 2.75 -5.30
CA LEU A 102 1.30 3.60 -6.46
C LEU A 102 -0.20 3.82 -6.63
N VAL A 103 -0.63 5.07 -6.71
CA VAL A 103 -1.99 5.42 -7.12
C VAL A 103 -2.01 5.53 -8.64
N THR A 104 -2.95 4.83 -9.30
CA THR A 104 -3.07 4.85 -10.76
C THR A 104 -4.52 4.67 -11.22
N SER A 105 -4.83 5.13 -12.42
CA SER A 105 -6.12 4.88 -13.07
C SER A 105 -6.05 3.67 -14.00
N LEU A 106 -7.15 2.94 -14.11
CA LEU A 106 -7.30 1.85 -15.07
C LEU A 106 -8.34 2.24 -16.10
N ARG A 107 -8.13 1.89 -17.37
CA ARG A 107 -9.00 2.27 -18.50
C ARG A 107 -10.47 1.90 -18.27
N ASP A 108 -10.72 0.75 -17.66
CA ASP A 108 -12.05 0.17 -17.51
C ASP A 108 -12.52 0.10 -16.03
N ALA A 109 -11.89 0.88 -15.14
CA ALA A 109 -12.31 1.00 -13.74
C ALA A 109 -13.01 2.34 -13.46
N ALA A 110 -14.00 2.32 -12.56
CA ALA A 110 -14.77 3.52 -12.20
C ALA A 110 -13.96 4.59 -11.44
N GLY A 111 -12.83 4.20 -10.85
CA GLY A 111 -11.98 5.10 -10.06
C GLY A 111 -10.54 4.61 -10.02
N PRO A 112 -9.63 5.41 -9.42
CA PRO A 112 -8.24 5.00 -9.27
C PRO A 112 -8.12 3.81 -8.33
N VAL A 113 -7.02 3.08 -8.45
CA VAL A 113 -6.61 2.01 -7.56
C VAL A 113 -5.25 2.34 -6.96
N VAL A 114 -4.99 1.82 -5.77
CA VAL A 114 -3.64 1.72 -5.22
C VAL A 114 -3.10 0.33 -5.46
N VAL A 115 -1.93 0.27 -6.08
CA VAL A 115 -1.09 -0.93 -6.14
C VAL A 115 -0.07 -0.86 -5.02
N ALA A 116 0.09 -1.95 -4.28
CA ALA A 116 1.14 -2.13 -3.28
C ALA A 116 1.99 -3.35 -3.63
N VAL A 117 3.31 -3.21 -3.49
CA VAL A 117 4.27 -4.31 -3.69
C VAL A 117 5.27 -4.30 -2.54
N LEU A 118 5.49 -5.46 -1.94
CA LEU A 118 6.55 -5.65 -0.95
C LEU A 118 7.90 -5.58 -1.67
N THR A 119 8.78 -4.69 -1.22
CA THR A 119 10.11 -4.51 -1.79
C THR A 119 11.18 -4.88 -0.78
N GLU A 120 12.32 -5.38 -1.26
CA GLU A 120 13.46 -5.67 -0.40
C GLU A 120 13.99 -4.36 0.21
N GLY A 121 14.18 -4.35 1.53
CA GLY A 121 14.77 -3.23 2.26
C GLY A 121 16.28 -3.42 2.40
N ARG A 122 17.08 -2.66 1.63
CA ARG A 122 18.40 -2.24 2.08
C ARG A 122 18.76 -0.90 1.46
N SER A 123 19.01 0.10 2.31
CA SER A 123 19.86 1.24 1.98
C SER A 123 21.31 0.86 2.17
#